data_AF-A0A2D8NJN8-F1
#
_entry.id   AF-A0A2D8NJN8-F1
#
_cell.length_a   1.000
_cell.length_b   1.000
_cell.length_c   1.000
_cell.angle_alpha   90.00
_cell.angle_beta   90.00
_cell.angle_gamma   90.00
#
_symmetry.space_group_name_H-M   'P 1'
#
loop_
_entity.id
_entity.type
_entity.pdbx_description
1 polymer ?
#
loop_
_entity_poly.entity_id
_entity_poly.type
_entity_poly.pdbx_seq_one_letter_code
_entity_poly.pdbx_strand_id
1 'polypeptide(L)' 'MARAIQGFGLGCTVVADTVAAYGGEVRVDSAQGQTTFTLDVPAGRGPTPNRPG' A
#
# COMPACT_ATOMS: atom_id res chain seq x y z
N MET A 1 -2.62 13.22 10.92
CA MET A 1 -1.20 13.37 11.28
C MET A 1 -0.38 12.49 10.34
N ALA A 2 0.20 13.05 9.29
CA ALA A 2 0.99 12.30 8.32
C ALA A 2 2.42 12.13 8.87
N ARG A 3 2.82 10.89 9.17
CA ARG A 3 4.22 10.58 9.49
C ARG A 3 4.99 10.59 8.18
N ALA A 4 5.93 11.53 8.07
CA ALA A 4 6.78 11.66 6.90
C ALA A 4 7.46 10.32 6.59
N ILE A 5 7.16 9.76 5.43
CA ILE A 5 7.80 8.58 4.86
C ILE A 5 9.17 9.02 4.31
N GLN A 6 10.06 9.52 5.17
CA GLN A 6 11.43 9.86 4.79
C GLN A 6 12.33 8.68 5.14
N GLY A 7 12.80 7.95 4.12
CA GLY A 7 13.94 7.02 4.26
C GLY A 7 13.78 5.59 3.75
N PHE A 8 12.61 5.16 3.24
CA PHE A 8 12.40 3.75 2.88
C PHE A 8 12.95 3.30 1.50
N GLY A 9 13.69 4.16 0.79
CA GLY A 9 14.15 3.90 -0.59
C GLY A 9 13.01 3.93 -1.62
N LEU A 10 13.37 3.89 -2.92
CA LEU A 10 12.42 4.04 -4.04
C LEU A 10 11.20 3.10 -3.95
N GLY A 11 11.38 1.89 -3.42
CA GLY A 11 10.31 0.88 -3.37
C GLY A 11 9.09 1.31 -2.54
N CYS A 12 9.30 1.92 -1.37
CA CYS A 12 8.18 2.31 -0.53
C CYS A 12 7.48 3.57 -1.04
N THR A 13 8.22 4.46 -1.72
CA THR A 13 7.63 5.59 -2.47
C THR A 13 6.70 5.09 -3.57
N VAL A 14 7.16 4.12 -4.38
CA VAL A 14 6.33 3.54 -5.44
C VAL A 14 5.07 2.88 -4.89
N VAL A 15 5.18 2.16 -3.77
CA VAL A 15 4.01 1.55 -3.11
C VAL A 15 3.04 2.61 -2.60
N ALA A 16 3.54 3.65 -1.93
CA ALA A 16 2.71 4.74 -1.42
C ALA A 16 1.98 5.47 -2.56
N ASP A 17 2.68 5.80 -3.65
CA ASP A 17 2.10 6.46 -4.82
C ASP A 17 1.03 5.57 -5.48
N THR A 18 1.32 4.27 -5.62
CA THR A 18 0.38 3.31 -6.20
C THR A 18 -0.88 3.23 -5.36
N VAL A 19 -0.75 3.02 -4.05
CA VAL A 19 -1.87 2.89 -3.12
C VAL A 19 -2.70 4.18 -3.07
N ALA A 20 -2.04 5.34 -3.04
CA ALA A 20 -2.71 6.64 -3.10
C ALA A 20 -3.49 6.84 -4.41
N ALA A 21 -2.96 6.38 -5.55
CA ALA A 21 -3.66 6.43 -6.84
C ALA A 21 -4.94 5.59 -6.86
N TYR A 22 -4.99 4.51 -6.07
CA TYR A 22 -6.21 3.72 -5.87
C TYR A 22 -7.14 4.27 -4.76
N GLY A 23 -6.83 5.44 -4.18
CA GLY A 23 -7.60 6.03 -3.08
C GLY A 23 -7.41 5.30 -1.75
N GLY A 24 -6.32 4.55 -1.61
CA GLY A 24 -5.94 3.86 -0.39
C GLY A 24 -4.92 4.64 0.46
N GLU A 25 -4.44 4.01 1.52
CA GLU A 25 -3.42 4.53 2.42
C GLU A 25 -2.41 3.44 2.80
N VAL A 26 -1.15 3.85 3.03
CA VAL A 26 -0.09 2.98 3.56
C VAL A 26 0.31 3.47 4.95
N ARG A 27 0.37 2.56 5.92
CA ARG A 27 0.89 2.80 7.27
C ARG A 27 2.09 1.90 7.52
N VAL A 28 3.09 2.45 8.21
CA VAL A 28 4.30 1.71 8.59
C VAL A 28 4.49 1.84 10.09
N ASP A 29 4.58 0.71 10.75
CA ASP A 29 4.94 0.60 12.16
C ASP A 29 6.28 -0.14 12.26
N SER A 30 7.27 0.49 12.87
CA SER A 30 8.61 -0.07 12.97
C SER A 30 9.06 -0.09 14.42
N ALA A 31 9.42 -1.27 14.88
CA ALA A 31 9.95 -1.55 16.21
C ALA A 31 11.30 -2.27 16.07
N GLN A 32 12.05 -2.38 17.17
CA GLN A 32 13.33 -3.05 17.16
C GLN A 32 13.18 -4.52 16.72
N GLY A 33 13.81 -4.87 15.59
CA GLY A 33 13.76 -6.23 15.03
C GLY A 33 12.52 -6.57 14.20
N GLN A 34 11.57 -5.65 14.03
CA GLN A 34 10.38 -5.88 13.21
C GLN A 34 9.83 -4.60 12.59
N THR A 35 9.48 -4.67 11.30
CA THR A 35 8.75 -3.61 10.62
C THR A 35 7.50 -4.20 9.97
N THR A 36 6.37 -3.58 10.22
CA THR A 36 5.06 -3.96 9.69
C THR A 36 4.54 -2.87 8.76
N PHE A 37 4.14 -3.28 7.56
CA PHE A 37 3.50 -2.42 6.58
C PHE A 37 2.03 -2.83 6.46
N THR A 38 1.13 -1.86 6.57
CA THR A 38 -0.32 -2.05 6.44
C THR A 38 -0.81 -1.20 5.28
N LEU A 39 -1.48 -1.82 4.30
CA LEU A 39 -2.03 -1.16 3.13
C LEU A 39 -3.54 -1.29 3.17
N ASP A 40 -4.25 -0.17 3.23
CA ASP A 40 -5.69 -0.11 3.06
C ASP A 40 -5.97 0.33 1.62
N VAL A 41 -6.61 -0.52 0.80
CA VAL A 41 -6.97 -0.20 -0.58
C VAL A 41 -8.45 -0.49 -0.79
N PRO A 42 -9.22 0.41 -1.43
CA PRO A 42 -10.60 0.12 -1.77
C PRO A 42 -10.71 -1.17 -2.57
N ALA A 43 -11.64 -2.05 -2.17
CA ALA A 43 -11.94 -3.24 -2.94
C ALA A 43 -12.47 -2.80 -4.31
N GLY A 44 -11.68 -3.02 -5.37
CA GLY A 44 -12.17 -2.87 -6.73
C GLY A 44 -13.35 -3.79 -6.98
N ARG A 45 -14.11 -3.57 -8.07
CA ARG A 45 -14.92 -4.66 -8.62
C ARG A 45 -13.97 -5.82 -8.83
N GLY A 46 -14.18 -6.90 -8.08
CA GLY A 46 -13.32 -8.09 -8.13
C GLY A 46 -13.12 -8.57 -9.56
N PRO A 47 -12.13 -9.44 -9.81
CA PRO A 47 -11.85 -9.92 -11.15
C PRO A 47 -13.17 -10.33 -11.80
N THR A 48 -13.47 -9.77 -12.97
CA THR A 48 -14.60 -10.25 -13.78
C THR A 48 -14.43 -11.76 -13.88
N PRO A 49 -15.46 -12.57 -13.56
CA PRO A 49 -15.35 -14.02 -13.65
C PRO A 49 -14.76 -14.36 -15.02
N ASN A 50 -13.62 -15.05 -15.04
CA ASN A 50 -13.04 -15.55 -16.27
C ASN A 50 -14.14 -16.34 -16.99
N ARG A 51 -14.58 -15.87 -18.16
CA ARG A 51 -15.49 -16.62 -19.02
C ARG A 51 -14.66 -17.74 -19.63
N PRO A 52 -14.86 -19.02 -19.27
CA PRO A 52 -14.23 -20.10 -20.00
C PRO A 52 -14.73 -20.04 -21.45
N GLY A 53 -13.77 -20.00 -22.38
CA GLY A 53 -14.03 -20.13 -23.82
C GLY A 53 -14.38 -21.56 -24.21
#